data_AF-A0A8B6FYA5-F1
#
_entry.id   AF-A0A8B6FYA5-F1
#
_cell.length_a   1.000
_cell.length_b   1.000
_cell.length_c   1.000
_cell.angle_alpha   90.00
_cell.angle_beta   90.00
_cell.angle_gamma   90.00
#
_symmetry.space_group_name_H-M   'P 1'
#
loop_
_entity.id
_entity.type
_entity.pdbx_description
1 polymer ?
#
loop_
_entity_poly.entity_id
_entity_poly.type
_entity_poly.pdbx_seq_one_letter_code
_entity_poly.pdbx_strand_id
1 'polypeptide(L)'
;MGVLRDLFRLRNIFIIILTPIILLPIIYSIETKEAKCAYIVILMAVYWITEALPIAVTSLLPIILTPLTGLGSAKTVSSKYLNDVSMLFLGGLMMAVAIEHWNIHKRLALRILLLVGSEPRWLMLGLMLPTWFLSMWISNTATTAMMIPIANAILVQLKEAKEEAETNGHLAIETAERDHDRYDARLKLTRKDHDAVRLDDVTLKVKDNEKVMEQQNNGEVNKEEYEKKNYIPETSKKESQEYKRICKMLSICIAHTANVGGIASLTGTNPNVILKGQSD
;
A
#
# COMPACT_ATOMS: atom_id res chain seq x y z
N MET A 1 -8.34 27.84 9.96
CA MET A 1 -8.17 27.14 8.66
C MET A 1 -9.45 27.09 7.79
N GLY A 2 -10.51 27.88 8.07
CA GLY A 2 -11.70 27.95 7.19
C GLY A 2 -11.51 28.90 6.00
N VAL A 3 -11.03 30.12 6.28
CA VAL A 3 -10.90 31.21 5.30
C VAL A 3 -10.04 30.85 4.08
N LEU A 4 -8.94 30.11 4.26
CA LEU A 4 -8.11 29.62 3.15
C LEU A 4 -8.88 28.63 2.26
N ARG A 5 -9.64 27.70 2.87
CA ARG A 5 -10.43 26.71 2.12
C ARG A 5 -11.59 27.37 1.37
N ASP A 6 -12.14 28.44 1.94
CA ASP A 6 -13.19 29.24 1.32
C ASP A 6 -12.64 30.13 0.20
N LEU A 7 -11.43 30.70 0.36
CA LEU A 7 -10.72 31.44 -0.68
C LEU A 7 -10.39 30.54 -1.89
N PHE A 8 -9.97 29.29 -1.64
CA PHE A 8 -9.75 28.30 -2.69
C PHE A 8 -11.05 27.87 -3.40
N ARG A 9 -12.19 27.82 -2.69
CA ARG A 9 -13.51 27.62 -3.33
C ARG A 9 -13.94 28.84 -4.15
N LEU A 10 -13.72 30.04 -3.63
CA LEU A 10 -14.07 31.30 -4.28
C LEU A 10 -13.25 31.52 -5.56
N ARG A 11 -11.98 31.09 -5.57
CA ARG A 11 -11.10 31.09 -6.76
C ARG A 11 -11.74 30.38 -7.95
N ASN A 12 -12.32 29.20 -7.74
CA ASN A 12 -12.93 28.44 -8.84
C ASN A 12 -14.16 29.16 -9.39
N ILE A 13 -14.98 29.79 -8.53
CA ILE A 13 -16.12 30.61 -8.95
C ILE A 13 -15.66 31.81 -9.76
N PHE A 14 -14.60 32.51 -9.31
CA PHE A 14 -14.01 33.60 -10.07
C PHE A 14 -13.51 33.15 -11.43
N ILE A 15 -12.84 32.01 -11.53
CA ILE A 15 -12.36 31.47 -12.82
C ILE A 15 -13.55 31.17 -13.75
N ILE A 16 -14.62 30.56 -13.25
CA ILE A 16 -15.81 30.22 -14.06
C ILE A 16 -16.50 31.47 -14.61
N ILE A 17 -16.54 32.57 -13.84
CA ILE A 17 -17.21 33.80 -14.27
C ILE A 17 -16.29 34.67 -15.12
N LEU A 18 -15.03 34.82 -14.72
CA LEU A 18 -14.09 35.75 -15.34
C LEU A 18 -13.59 35.25 -16.70
N THR A 19 -13.37 33.95 -16.86
CA THR A 19 -12.86 33.35 -18.10
C THR A 19 -13.75 33.64 -19.32
N PRO A 20 -15.08 33.38 -19.31
CA PRO A 20 -15.94 33.70 -20.45
C PRO A 20 -16.00 35.21 -20.74
N ILE A 21 -15.93 36.06 -19.70
CA ILE A 21 -15.92 37.53 -19.85
C ILE A 21 -14.64 37.99 -20.56
N ILE A 22 -13.48 37.45 -20.17
CA ILE A 22 -12.19 37.77 -20.80
C ILE A 22 -12.14 37.30 -22.26
N LEU A 23 -12.76 36.17 -22.58
CA LEU A 23 -12.77 35.62 -23.95
C LEU A 23 -13.87 36.20 -24.85
N LEU A 24 -14.85 36.90 -24.31
CA LEU A 24 -15.96 37.52 -25.06
C LEU A 24 -15.52 38.43 -26.23
N PRO A 25 -14.44 39.23 -26.12
CA PRO A 25 -13.91 40.03 -27.23
C PRO A 25 -13.56 39.22 -28.48
N ILE A 26 -13.25 37.91 -28.35
CA ILE A 26 -12.92 37.02 -29.48
C ILE A 26 -14.15 36.80 -30.36
N ILE A 27 -15.34 36.66 -29.75
CA ILE A 27 -16.59 36.47 -30.47
C ILE A 27 -17.00 37.77 -31.18
N TYR A 28 -16.82 38.91 -30.51
CA TYR A 28 -17.31 40.20 -31.01
C TYR A 28 -16.35 40.86 -32.03
N SER A 29 -15.03 40.68 -31.88
CA SER A 29 -14.05 41.31 -32.77
C SER A 29 -13.88 40.57 -34.10
N ILE A 30 -14.10 39.26 -34.12
CA ILE A 30 -13.90 38.41 -35.29
C ILE A 30 -15.19 37.60 -35.46
N GLU A 31 -16.15 38.14 -36.21
CA GLU A 31 -17.49 37.56 -36.38
C GLU A 31 -17.49 36.33 -37.33
N THR A 32 -16.44 35.50 -37.28
CA THR A 32 -16.32 34.29 -38.08
C THR A 32 -16.79 33.05 -37.29
N LYS A 33 -17.21 32.01 -38.01
CA LYS A 33 -17.57 30.72 -37.40
C LYS A 33 -16.37 30.09 -36.66
N GLU A 34 -15.16 30.33 -37.15
CA GLU A 34 -13.91 29.83 -36.59
C GLU A 34 -13.61 30.45 -35.23
N ALA A 35 -13.77 31.77 -35.08
CA ALA A 35 -13.52 32.48 -33.82
C ALA A 35 -14.47 32.03 -32.70
N LYS A 36 -15.74 31.81 -33.03
CA LYS A 36 -16.73 31.26 -32.09
C LYS A 36 -16.43 29.81 -31.68
N CYS A 37 -15.90 28.99 -32.60
CA CYS A 37 -15.43 27.64 -32.26
C CYS A 37 -14.20 27.71 -31.34
N ALA A 38 -13.23 28.57 -31.68
CA ALA A 38 -12.03 28.80 -30.88
C ALA A 38 -12.37 29.28 -29.46
N TYR A 39 -13.36 30.16 -29.31
CA TYR A 39 -13.87 30.59 -28.00
C TYR A 39 -14.29 29.38 -27.13
N ILE A 40 -15.11 28.47 -27.67
CA ILE A 40 -15.59 27.30 -26.93
C ILE A 40 -14.42 26.40 -26.55
N VAL A 41 -13.49 26.14 -27.48
CA VAL A 41 -12.34 25.27 -27.26
C VAL A 41 -11.38 25.84 -26.21
N ILE A 42 -11.04 27.13 -26.30
CA ILE A 42 -10.12 27.77 -25.34
C ILE A 42 -10.77 27.85 -23.97
N LEU A 43 -12.07 28.16 -23.88
CA LEU A 43 -12.80 28.15 -22.62
C LEU A 43 -12.78 26.76 -21.96
N MET A 44 -13.00 25.71 -22.73
CA MET A 44 -12.88 24.33 -22.22
C MET A 44 -11.45 23.99 -21.79
N ALA A 45 -10.44 24.39 -22.55
CA ALA A 45 -9.04 24.15 -22.23
C ALA A 45 -8.65 24.80 -20.89
N VAL A 46 -9.07 26.05 -20.66
CA VAL A 46 -8.85 26.74 -19.38
C VAL A 46 -9.54 25.99 -18.24
N TYR A 47 -10.79 25.54 -18.43
CA TYR A 47 -11.52 24.79 -17.39
C TYR A 47 -10.93 23.41 -17.10
N TRP A 48 -10.36 22.73 -18.10
CA TRP A 48 -9.64 21.48 -17.87
C TRP A 48 -8.32 21.68 -17.13
N ILE A 49 -7.53 22.70 -17.50
CA ILE A 49 -6.24 22.97 -16.84
C ILE A 49 -6.44 23.46 -15.41
N THR A 50 -7.47 24.28 -15.17
CA THR A 50 -7.75 24.86 -13.85
C THR A 50 -8.58 23.95 -12.95
N GLU A 51 -9.14 22.86 -13.48
CA GLU A 51 -10.11 21.97 -12.82
C GLU A 51 -11.22 22.76 -12.09
N ALA A 52 -11.64 23.89 -12.67
CA ALA A 52 -12.62 24.78 -12.03
C ALA A 52 -14.01 24.12 -11.94
N LEU A 53 -14.32 23.26 -12.91
CA LEU A 53 -15.50 22.39 -12.96
C LEU A 53 -15.05 20.93 -13.15
N PRO A 54 -15.84 19.94 -12.68
CA PRO A 54 -15.57 18.54 -12.96
C PRO A 54 -15.41 18.30 -14.47
N ILE A 55 -14.44 17.48 -14.86
CA ILE A 55 -14.06 17.24 -16.27
C ILE A 55 -15.30 16.86 -17.11
N ALA A 56 -16.21 16.06 -16.56
CA ALA A 56 -17.46 15.67 -17.23
C ALA A 56 -18.40 16.86 -17.50
N VAL A 57 -18.52 17.80 -16.56
CA VAL A 57 -19.37 18.99 -16.71
C VAL A 57 -18.80 19.92 -17.77
N THR A 58 -17.48 20.16 -17.74
CA THR A 58 -16.78 20.95 -18.76
C THR A 58 -16.95 20.31 -20.14
N SER A 59 -16.83 18.99 -20.23
CA SER A 59 -17.04 18.26 -21.47
C SER A 59 -18.45 18.38 -22.03
N LEU A 60 -19.48 18.72 -21.25
CA LEU A 60 -20.86 18.93 -21.73
C LEU A 60 -21.14 20.36 -22.20
N LEU A 61 -20.25 21.33 -21.90
CA LEU A 61 -20.45 22.74 -22.27
C LEU A 61 -20.72 22.99 -23.76
N PRO A 62 -20.07 22.30 -24.73
CA PRO A 62 -20.36 22.48 -26.15
C PRO A 62 -21.84 22.29 -26.52
N ILE A 63 -22.57 21.42 -25.82
CA ILE A 63 -23.99 21.16 -26.09
C ILE A 63 -24.82 22.44 -25.89
N ILE A 64 -24.43 23.28 -24.94
CA ILE A 64 -25.12 24.52 -24.59
C ILE A 64 -24.51 25.72 -25.33
N LEU A 65 -23.18 25.81 -25.39
CA LEU A 65 -22.48 26.96 -25.98
C LEU A 65 -22.54 26.99 -27.51
N THR A 66 -22.58 25.84 -28.19
CA THR A 66 -22.61 25.78 -29.65
C THR A 66 -23.95 26.31 -30.22
N PRO A 67 -25.12 25.98 -29.66
CA PRO A 67 -26.38 26.63 -30.04
C PRO A 67 -26.44 28.11 -29.67
N LEU A 68 -25.94 28.49 -28.47
CA LEU A 68 -25.95 29.89 -28.01
C LEU A 68 -25.11 30.82 -28.90
N THR A 69 -23.99 30.33 -29.43
CA THR A 69 -23.13 31.08 -30.34
C THR A 69 -23.62 31.06 -31.80
N GLY A 70 -24.64 30.25 -32.10
CA GLY A 70 -25.20 30.08 -33.45
C GLY A 70 -24.38 29.19 -34.38
N LEU A 71 -23.52 28.32 -33.85
CA LEU A 71 -22.65 27.44 -34.66
C LEU A 71 -23.36 26.21 -35.21
N GLY A 72 -24.31 25.67 -34.46
CA GLY A 72 -25.01 24.44 -34.82
C GLY A 72 -26.13 24.13 -33.85
N SER A 73 -27.02 23.21 -34.26
CA SER A 73 -28.12 22.75 -33.41
C SER A 73 -27.61 21.84 -32.29
N ALA A 74 -28.26 21.92 -31.13
CA ALA A 74 -27.98 21.05 -29.98
C ALA A 74 -28.04 19.57 -30.35
N LYS A 75 -28.96 19.19 -31.26
CA LYS A 75 -29.16 17.82 -31.73
C LYS A 75 -27.93 17.26 -32.46
N THR A 76 -27.26 18.09 -33.26
CA THR A 76 -26.07 17.68 -34.02
C THR A 76 -24.86 17.53 -33.12
N VAL A 77 -24.75 18.37 -32.09
CA VAL A 77 -23.66 18.30 -31.12
C VAL A 77 -23.86 17.12 -30.17
N SER A 78 -25.09 16.90 -29.68
CA SER A 78 -25.39 15.80 -28.76
C SER A 78 -25.17 14.42 -29.38
N SER A 79 -25.44 14.25 -30.68
CA SER A 79 -25.21 12.97 -31.36
C SER A 79 -23.73 12.57 -31.41
N LYS A 80 -22.80 13.53 -31.30
CA LYS A 80 -21.36 13.24 -31.25
C LYS A 80 -20.90 12.66 -29.90
N TYR A 81 -21.67 12.81 -28.83
CA TYR A 81 -21.35 12.25 -27.51
C TYR A 81 -21.69 10.75 -27.40
N LEU A 82 -22.63 10.27 -28.23
CA LEU A 82 -23.07 8.87 -28.23
C LEU A 82 -22.56 8.15 -29.48
N ASN A 83 -21.26 8.29 -29.76
CA ASN A 83 -20.64 7.55 -30.86
C ASN A 83 -20.35 6.09 -30.46
N ASP A 84 -20.08 5.24 -31.44
CA ASP A 84 -19.82 3.81 -31.23
C ASP A 84 -18.64 3.56 -30.29
N VAL A 85 -17.64 4.44 -30.31
CA VAL A 85 -16.45 4.36 -29.44
C VAL A 85 -16.82 4.59 -27.97
N SER A 86 -17.65 5.59 -27.68
CA SER A 86 -18.16 5.87 -26.34
C SER A 86 -19.05 4.74 -25.82
N MET A 87 -19.87 4.14 -26.69
CA MET A 87 -20.69 2.97 -26.34
C MET A 87 -19.82 1.73 -26.06
N LEU A 88 -18.77 1.50 -26.86
CA LEU A 88 -17.81 0.43 -26.63
C LEU A 88 -17.08 0.60 -25.29
N PHE A 89 -16.65 1.82 -24.97
CA PHE A 89 -16.01 2.13 -23.70
C PHE A 89 -16.95 1.90 -22.50
N LEU A 90 -18.22 2.32 -22.63
CA LEU A 90 -19.25 2.06 -21.62
C LEU A 90 -19.47 0.55 -21.41
N GLY A 91 -19.58 -0.23 -22.49
CA GLY A 91 -19.70 -1.68 -22.43
C GLY A 91 -18.49 -2.35 -21.77
N GLY A 92 -17.27 -1.88 -22.08
CA GLY A 92 -16.04 -2.33 -21.44
C GLY A 92 -16.02 -2.06 -19.93
N LEU A 93 -16.46 -0.88 -19.50
CA LEU A 93 -16.59 -0.54 -18.07
C LEU A 93 -17.64 -1.43 -17.38
N MET A 94 -18.79 -1.67 -18.00
CA MET A 94 -19.80 -2.58 -17.45
C MET A 94 -19.28 -4.01 -17.30
N MET A 95 -18.53 -4.51 -18.29
CA MET A 95 -17.87 -5.82 -18.21
C MET A 95 -16.82 -5.86 -17.10
N ALA A 96 -16.00 -4.82 -16.97
CA ALA A 96 -15.00 -4.72 -15.90
C ALA A 96 -15.65 -4.76 -14.51
N VAL A 97 -16.72 -4.00 -14.29
CA VAL A 97 -17.49 -3.99 -13.03
C VAL A 97 -18.14 -5.36 -12.77
N ALA A 98 -18.63 -6.04 -13.81
CA ALA A 98 -19.16 -7.39 -13.65
C ALA A 98 -18.06 -8.38 -13.19
N ILE A 99 -16.89 -8.37 -13.84
CA ILE A 99 -15.73 -9.21 -13.46
C ILE A 99 -15.26 -8.88 -12.04
N GLU A 100 -15.33 -7.62 -11.65
CA GLU A 100 -15.05 -7.14 -10.30
C GLU A 100 -16.03 -7.73 -9.28
N HIS A 101 -17.33 -7.64 -9.55
CA HIS A 101 -18.38 -8.14 -8.66
C HIS A 101 -18.22 -9.65 -8.36
N TRP A 102 -17.85 -10.43 -9.37
CA TRP A 102 -17.59 -11.87 -9.22
C TRP A 102 -16.22 -12.18 -8.58
N ASN A 103 -15.40 -11.16 -8.25
CA ASN A 103 -14.06 -11.28 -7.65
C ASN A 103 -13.14 -12.24 -8.44
N ILE A 104 -13.35 -12.36 -9.76
CA ILE A 104 -12.59 -13.28 -10.62
C ILE A 104 -11.12 -12.89 -10.62
N HIS A 105 -10.86 -11.58 -10.70
CA HIS A 105 -9.54 -10.99 -10.66
C HIS A 105 -8.77 -11.35 -9.37
N LYS A 106 -9.42 -11.32 -8.20
CA LYS A 106 -8.83 -11.73 -6.91
C LYS A 106 -8.50 -13.22 -6.90
N ARG A 107 -9.41 -14.06 -7.40
CA ARG A 107 -9.18 -15.52 -7.49
C ARG A 107 -7.99 -15.86 -8.39
N LEU A 108 -7.87 -15.15 -9.52
CA LEU A 108 -6.75 -15.31 -10.44
C LEU A 108 -5.43 -14.85 -9.80
N ALA A 109 -5.42 -13.67 -9.16
CA ALA A 109 -4.25 -13.14 -8.47
C ALA A 109 -3.75 -14.08 -7.37
N LEU A 110 -4.64 -14.61 -6.53
CA LEU A 110 -4.27 -15.57 -5.48
C LEU A 110 -3.71 -16.87 -6.06
N ARG A 111 -4.27 -17.38 -7.17
CA ARG A 111 -3.73 -18.58 -7.83
C ARG A 111 -2.31 -18.36 -8.38
N ILE A 112 -2.07 -17.22 -9.00
CA ILE A 112 -0.74 -16.86 -9.53
C ILE A 112 0.26 -16.73 -8.37
N LEU A 113 -0.16 -16.11 -7.27
CA LEU A 113 0.69 -15.95 -6.09
C LEU A 113 1.09 -17.28 -5.45
N LEU A 114 0.14 -18.22 -5.32
CA LEU A 114 0.40 -19.57 -4.80
C LEU A 114 1.40 -20.35 -5.67
N LEU A 115 1.53 -19.98 -6.95
CA LEU A 115 2.44 -20.63 -7.91
C LEU A 115 3.87 -20.06 -7.84
N VAL A 116 4.01 -18.82 -7.37
CA VAL A 116 5.25 -18.04 -7.44
C VAL A 116 6.17 -18.23 -6.21
N GLY A 117 5.64 -18.71 -5.08
CA GLY A 117 6.45 -19.07 -3.89
C GLY A 117 6.62 -17.94 -2.86
N SER A 118 7.42 -18.20 -1.81
CA SER A 118 7.55 -17.34 -0.61
C SER A 118 8.74 -16.37 -0.63
N GLU A 119 9.58 -16.38 -1.66
CA GLU A 119 10.73 -15.48 -1.71
C GLU A 119 10.31 -14.03 -2.07
N PRO A 120 10.91 -13.00 -1.44
CA PRO A 120 10.50 -11.60 -1.63
C PRO A 120 10.54 -11.10 -3.09
N ARG A 121 11.50 -11.59 -3.89
CA ARG A 121 11.65 -11.22 -5.30
C ARG A 121 10.52 -11.77 -6.16
N TRP A 122 10.18 -13.03 -5.91
CA TRP A 122 9.09 -13.72 -6.58
C TRP A 122 7.76 -13.16 -6.13
N LEU A 123 7.58 -12.89 -4.83
CA LEU A 123 6.39 -12.23 -4.30
C LEU A 123 6.08 -10.89 -5.00
N MET A 124 7.10 -10.04 -5.21
CA MET A 124 6.94 -8.79 -5.95
C MET A 124 6.45 -9.05 -7.37
N LEU A 125 7.06 -10.00 -8.08
CA LEU A 125 6.66 -10.38 -9.44
C LEU A 125 5.23 -10.96 -9.48
N GLY A 126 4.89 -11.80 -8.51
CA GLY A 126 3.57 -12.41 -8.33
C GLY A 126 2.46 -11.41 -8.01
N LEU A 127 2.80 -10.22 -7.52
CA LEU A 127 1.86 -9.11 -7.36
C LEU A 127 1.89 -8.15 -8.54
N MET A 128 3.04 -7.93 -9.17
CA MET A 128 3.17 -7.09 -10.36
C MET A 128 2.42 -7.66 -11.57
N LEU A 129 2.62 -8.94 -11.93
CA LEU A 129 2.03 -9.51 -13.14
C LEU A 129 0.49 -9.48 -13.13
N PRO A 130 -0.20 -9.90 -12.05
CA PRO A 130 -1.65 -9.78 -11.99
C PRO A 130 -2.11 -8.32 -11.95
N THR A 131 -1.39 -7.44 -11.25
CA THR A 131 -1.73 -6.01 -11.21
C THR A 131 -1.64 -5.39 -12.60
N TRP A 132 -0.58 -5.68 -13.35
CA TRP A 132 -0.37 -5.20 -14.72
C TRP A 132 -1.50 -5.67 -15.63
N PHE A 133 -1.77 -6.97 -15.59
CA PHE A 133 -2.84 -7.57 -16.38
C PHE A 133 -4.17 -6.94 -16.00
N LEU A 134 -4.56 -6.92 -14.72
CA LEU A 134 -5.86 -6.38 -14.33
C LEU A 134 -6.04 -4.90 -14.68
N SER A 135 -4.97 -4.10 -14.67
CA SER A 135 -5.04 -2.67 -14.99
C SER A 135 -5.23 -2.35 -16.48
N MET A 136 -5.14 -3.34 -17.38
CA MET A 136 -5.53 -3.17 -18.78
C MET A 136 -7.06 -3.13 -18.95
N TRP A 137 -7.81 -3.88 -18.12
CA TRP A 137 -9.27 -4.01 -18.22
C TRP A 137 -10.01 -3.20 -17.15
N ILE A 138 -9.38 -2.99 -15.99
CA ILE A 138 -9.92 -2.23 -14.86
C ILE A 138 -9.18 -0.89 -14.76
N SER A 139 -9.84 0.17 -14.27
CA SER A 139 -9.18 1.46 -14.05
C SER A 139 -7.99 1.35 -13.08
N ASN A 140 -6.89 2.03 -13.38
CA ASN A 140 -5.65 1.99 -12.57
C ASN A 140 -5.89 2.28 -11.08
N THR A 141 -6.81 3.20 -10.78
CA THR A 141 -7.24 3.53 -9.40
C THR A 141 -7.91 2.31 -8.75
N ALA A 142 -8.94 1.73 -9.38
CA ALA A 142 -9.64 0.58 -8.82
C ALA A 142 -8.69 -0.62 -8.63
N THR A 143 -7.82 -0.90 -9.60
CA THR A 143 -6.83 -1.99 -9.50
C THR A 143 -5.89 -1.81 -8.31
N THR A 144 -5.37 -0.59 -8.11
CA THR A 144 -4.48 -0.28 -6.98
C THR A 144 -5.22 -0.41 -5.65
N ALA A 145 -6.46 0.06 -5.58
CA ALA A 145 -7.29 0.02 -4.36
C ALA A 145 -7.61 -1.41 -3.93
N MET A 146 -7.74 -2.34 -4.89
CA MET A 146 -7.90 -3.76 -4.62
C MET A 146 -6.60 -4.45 -4.22
N MET A 147 -5.49 -4.13 -4.89
CA MET A 147 -4.22 -4.84 -4.72
C MET A 147 -3.49 -4.48 -3.42
N ILE A 148 -3.63 -3.24 -2.93
CA ILE A 148 -3.03 -2.83 -1.65
C ILE A 148 -3.49 -3.68 -0.46
N PRO A 149 -4.80 -3.87 -0.18
CA PRO A 149 -5.21 -4.70 0.95
C PRO A 149 -4.83 -6.18 0.78
N ILE A 150 -4.79 -6.69 -0.45
CA ILE A 150 -4.30 -8.05 -0.75
C ILE A 150 -2.81 -8.16 -0.39
N ALA A 151 -2.00 -7.21 -0.85
CA ALA A 151 -0.58 -7.13 -0.56
C ALA A 151 -0.31 -7.07 0.95
N ASN A 152 -1.07 -6.25 1.69
CA ASN A 152 -0.96 -6.16 3.14
C ASN A 152 -1.29 -7.48 3.83
N ALA A 153 -2.37 -8.17 3.42
CA ALA A 153 -2.74 -9.47 3.99
C ALA A 153 -1.64 -10.52 3.80
N ILE A 154 -0.98 -10.53 2.64
CA ILE A 154 0.11 -11.45 2.35
C ILE A 154 1.37 -11.10 3.16
N LEU A 155 1.69 -9.81 3.27
CA LEU A 155 2.84 -9.35 4.05
C LEU A 155 2.73 -9.74 5.52
N VAL A 156 1.52 -9.64 6.10
CA VAL A 156 1.25 -10.07 7.48
C VAL A 156 1.50 -11.58 7.63
N GLN A 157 0.95 -12.40 6.72
CA GLN A 157 1.16 -13.86 6.77
C GLN A 157 2.63 -14.26 6.58
N LEU A 158 3.38 -13.56 5.73
CA LEU A 158 4.81 -13.81 5.55
C LEU A 158 5.62 -13.43 6.79
N LYS A 159 5.22 -12.36 7.50
CA LYS A 159 5.86 -11.96 8.75
C LYS A 159 5.63 -13.01 9.83
N GLU A 160 4.39 -13.46 10.01
CA GLU A 160 4.02 -14.50 10.97
C GLU A 160 4.77 -15.82 10.69
N ALA A 161 4.77 -16.27 9.43
CA ALA A 161 5.49 -17.50 9.05
C ALA A 161 7.01 -17.42 9.27
N LYS A 162 7.61 -16.24 9.09
CA LYS A 162 9.05 -16.01 9.35
C LYS A 162 9.34 -16.01 10.85
N GLU A 163 8.51 -15.35 11.65
CA GLU A 163 8.62 -15.34 13.12
C GLU A 163 8.47 -16.75 13.72
N GLU A 164 7.53 -17.56 13.20
CA GLU A 164 7.37 -18.96 13.59
C GLU A 164 8.60 -19.82 13.22
N ALA A 165 9.13 -19.66 12.01
CA ALA A 165 10.32 -20.39 11.57
C ALA A 165 11.56 -20.06 12.41
N GLU A 166 11.76 -18.78 12.75
CA GLU A 166 12.86 -18.34 13.61
C GLU A 166 12.70 -18.84 15.06
N THR A 167 11.47 -18.83 15.60
CA THR A 167 11.18 -19.36 16.94
C THR A 167 11.47 -20.87 17.01
N ASN A 168 11.04 -21.63 16.01
CA ASN A 168 11.30 -23.07 15.94
C ASN A 168 12.79 -23.38 15.77
N GLY A 169 13.52 -22.57 14.99
CA GLY A 169 14.97 -22.67 14.84
C GLY A 169 15.72 -22.40 16.14
N HIS A 170 15.31 -21.36 16.88
CA HIS A 170 15.91 -21.03 18.18
C HIS A 170 15.66 -22.14 19.21
N LEU A 171 14.43 -22.67 19.26
CA LEU A 171 14.11 -23.83 20.10
C LEU A 171 14.97 -25.06 19.75
N ALA A 172 15.20 -25.31 18.46
CA ALA A 172 16.02 -26.44 18.03
C ALA A 172 17.49 -26.30 18.45
N ILE A 173 18.06 -25.09 18.32
CA ILE A 173 19.43 -24.79 18.76
C ILE A 173 19.55 -24.89 20.28
N GLU A 174 18.61 -24.30 21.01
CA GLU A 174 18.61 -24.32 22.49
C GLU A 174 18.44 -25.74 23.04
N THR A 175 17.66 -26.58 22.34
CA THR A 175 17.51 -28.01 22.68
C THR A 175 18.80 -28.79 22.41
N ALA A 176 19.48 -28.51 21.29
CA ALA A 176 20.76 -29.14 20.96
C ALA A 176 21.89 -28.71 21.93
N GLU A 177 21.94 -27.43 22.33
CA GLU A 177 22.87 -26.93 23.35
C GLU A 177 22.60 -27.56 24.72
N ARG A 178 21.33 -27.62 25.16
CA ARG A 178 20.94 -28.29 26.41
C ARG A 178 21.30 -29.77 26.43
N ASP A 179 21.16 -30.47 25.31
CA ASP A 179 21.53 -31.89 25.21
C ASP A 179 23.07 -32.08 25.24
N HIS A 180 23.84 -31.17 24.63
CA HIS A 180 25.30 -31.17 24.69
C HIS A 180 25.80 -30.91 26.12
N ASP A 181 25.27 -29.90 26.80
CA ASP A 181 25.61 -29.61 28.19
C ASP A 181 25.24 -30.75 29.14
N ARG A 182 24.10 -31.41 28.90
CA ARG A 182 23.68 -32.60 29.66
C ARG A 182 24.62 -33.78 29.44
N TYR A 183 25.16 -33.95 28.23
CA TYR A 183 26.15 -34.98 27.91
C TYR A 183 27.49 -34.70 28.61
N ASP A 184 27.97 -33.46 28.57
CA ASP A 184 29.20 -33.04 29.26
C ASP A 184 29.09 -33.17 30.79
N ALA A 185 27.93 -32.83 31.37
CA ALA A 185 27.66 -33.03 32.79
C ALA A 185 27.67 -34.52 33.17
N ARG A 186 27.08 -35.39 32.34
CA ARG A 186 27.10 -36.85 32.52
C ARG A 186 28.53 -37.40 32.46
N LEU A 187 29.35 -36.91 31.51
CA LEU A 187 30.74 -37.32 31.34
C LEU A 187 31.62 -36.91 32.53
N LYS A 188 31.35 -35.72 33.11
CA LYS A 188 32.03 -35.25 34.33
C LYS A 188 31.69 -36.10 35.55
N LEU A 189 30.44 -36.58 35.67
CA LEU A 189 30.03 -37.49 36.74
C LEU A 189 30.70 -38.86 36.61
N THR A 190 30.72 -39.45 35.41
CA THR A 190 31.39 -40.75 35.18
C THR A 190 32.91 -40.69 35.34
N ARG A 191 33.56 -39.55 35.04
CA ARG A 191 34.97 -39.33 35.37
C ARG A 191 35.21 -39.26 36.88
N LYS A 192 34.33 -38.58 37.61
CA LYS A 192 34.44 -38.41 39.07
C LYS A 192 34.28 -39.74 39.82
N ASP A 193 33.45 -40.65 39.30
CA ASP A 193 33.32 -42.01 39.82
C ASP A 193 34.55 -42.89 39.52
N HIS A 194 35.26 -42.63 38.41
CA HIS A 194 36.47 -43.38 38.02
C HIS A 194 37.72 -42.95 38.80
N ASP A 195 37.75 -41.72 39.31
CA ASP A 195 38.83 -41.20 40.16
C ASP A 195 38.61 -41.49 41.65
N ALA A 196 37.43 -42.00 42.05
CA ALA A 196 37.13 -42.38 43.43
C ALA A 196 37.64 -43.78 43.83
N VAL A 197 38.33 -44.50 42.93
CA VAL A 197 38.96 -45.79 43.21
C VAL A 197 40.47 -45.63 43.40
N ARG A 198 40.88 -44.97 44.49
CA ARG A 198 42.15 -45.24 45.20
C ARG A 198 42.15 -44.60 46.61
N LEU A 199 42.69 -45.37 47.56
CA LEU A 199 42.54 -45.31 49.02
C LEU A 199 43.09 -44.07 49.75
N ASP A 200 42.42 -43.80 50.88
CA ASP A 200 42.85 -43.29 52.21
C ASP A 200 43.38 -41.86 52.39
N ASP A 201 42.59 -40.99 53.03
CA ASP A 201 42.85 -40.55 54.41
C ASP A 201 41.60 -39.88 55.05
N VAL A 202 41.52 -40.01 56.37
CA VAL A 202 40.50 -39.53 57.32
C VAL A 202 40.37 -38.00 57.23
N THR A 203 39.18 -37.39 57.26
CA THR A 203 38.60 -36.78 58.49
C THR A 203 37.16 -36.34 58.29
N LEU A 204 36.33 -36.74 59.25
CA LEU A 204 34.95 -36.34 59.49
C LEU A 204 34.77 -34.81 59.65
N LYS A 205 33.73 -34.25 59.02
CA LYS A 205 32.73 -33.41 59.73
C LYS A 205 31.48 -33.18 58.88
N VAL A 206 30.45 -33.93 59.25
CA VAL A 206 29.02 -33.58 59.09
C VAL A 206 28.73 -32.34 59.93
N LYS A 207 27.78 -31.50 59.47
CA LYS A 207 26.96 -30.46 60.14
C LYS A 207 26.99 -29.11 59.38
N ASP A 208 25.92 -28.38 59.13
CA ASP A 208 24.50 -28.50 59.46
C ASP A 208 23.72 -27.59 58.48
N ASN A 209 22.56 -28.05 58.02
CA ASN A 209 21.49 -27.17 57.54
C ASN A 209 20.86 -26.48 58.76
N GLU A 210 20.77 -25.15 58.79
CA GLU A 210 19.55 -24.39 59.19
C GLU A 210 19.79 -22.89 59.45
N LYS A 211 18.68 -22.15 59.33
CA LYS A 211 18.35 -20.74 59.69
C LYS A 211 18.22 -19.84 58.46
N VAL A 212 17.04 -19.79 57.81
CA VAL A 212 15.75 -19.19 58.25
C VAL A 212 15.86 -17.68 58.46
N MET A 213 15.26 -16.98 57.49
CA MET A 213 14.53 -15.70 57.50
C MET A 213 15.03 -14.56 58.40
N GLU A 214 15.33 -13.43 57.75
CA GLU A 214 14.64 -12.14 57.85
C GLU A 214 15.66 -11.02 57.61
N GLN A 215 15.45 -10.21 56.57
CA GLN A 215 15.12 -8.79 56.74
C GLN A 215 14.96 -8.08 55.39
N GLN A 216 13.73 -7.62 55.20
CA GLN A 216 13.38 -6.31 54.67
C GLN A 216 13.66 -6.03 53.18
N ASN A 217 12.61 -6.34 52.42
CA ASN A 217 11.96 -5.43 51.47
C ASN A 217 12.44 -3.98 51.59
N ASN A 218 13.26 -3.55 50.63
CA ASN A 218 13.33 -2.16 50.23
C ASN A 218 13.14 -2.13 48.71
N GLY A 219 12.03 -1.54 48.28
CA GLY A 219 11.67 -1.41 46.88
C GLY A 219 12.60 -0.43 46.17
N GLU A 220 13.71 -0.94 45.64
CA GLU A 220 14.34 -0.36 44.48
C GLU A 220 13.80 -1.12 43.27
N VAL A 221 12.97 -0.44 42.48
CA VAL A 221 12.66 -0.89 41.13
C VAL A 221 14.00 -0.98 40.41
N ASN A 222 14.52 -2.20 40.22
CA ASN A 222 15.71 -2.47 39.44
C ASN A 222 15.50 -1.88 38.04
N LYS A 223 16.09 -0.70 37.79
CA LYS A 223 16.08 -0.04 36.48
C LYS A 223 16.60 -0.97 35.39
N GLU A 224 17.55 -1.86 35.73
CA GLU A 224 18.10 -2.87 34.83
C GLU A 224 17.08 -3.94 34.40
N GLU A 225 16.12 -4.28 35.26
CA GLU A 225 15.07 -5.26 34.97
C GLU A 225 13.93 -4.64 34.14
N TYR A 226 13.62 -3.36 34.37
CA TYR A 226 12.70 -2.57 33.54
C TYR A 226 13.29 -2.24 32.15
N GLU A 227 14.60 -1.96 32.06
CA GLU A 227 15.28 -1.73 30.78
C GLU A 227 15.46 -3.02 29.98
N LYS A 228 15.76 -4.17 30.60
CA LYS A 228 15.77 -5.47 29.90
C LYS A 228 14.41 -5.87 29.34
N LYS A 229 13.31 -5.54 30.04
CA LYS A 229 11.94 -5.87 29.60
C LYS A 229 11.45 -5.00 28.43
N ASN A 230 12.05 -3.82 28.24
CA ASN A 230 11.76 -2.88 27.15
C ASN A 230 12.89 -2.76 26.10
N TYR A 231 13.96 -3.55 26.23
CA TYR A 231 15.03 -3.60 25.24
C TYR A 231 14.56 -4.41 24.03
N ILE A 232 14.04 -3.72 23.02
CA ILE A 232 13.85 -4.31 21.69
C ILE A 232 15.25 -4.58 21.14
N PRO A 233 15.69 -5.85 20.98
CA PRO A 233 17.04 -6.16 20.53
C PRO A 233 17.32 -5.47 19.18
N GLU A 234 18.55 -5.02 18.95
CA GLU A 234 18.91 -4.35 17.68
C GLU A 234 18.57 -5.19 16.44
N THR A 235 18.58 -6.52 16.58
CA THR A 235 18.10 -7.51 15.61
C THR A 235 16.62 -7.31 15.27
N SER A 236 15.75 -7.17 16.27
CA SER A 236 14.31 -6.92 16.08
C SER A 236 14.00 -5.54 15.47
N LYS A 237 14.81 -4.51 15.79
CA LYS A 237 14.68 -3.18 15.15
C LYS A 237 15.08 -3.21 13.67
N LYS A 238 16.15 -3.92 13.32
CA LYS A 238 16.59 -4.10 11.92
C LYS A 238 15.57 -4.88 11.10
N GLU A 239 15.01 -5.94 11.67
CA GLU A 239 13.99 -6.76 11.03
C GLU A 239 12.68 -5.99 10.80
N SER A 240 12.25 -5.18 11.77
CA SER A 240 11.10 -4.27 11.61
C SER A 240 11.33 -3.22 10.52
N GLN A 241 12.57 -2.72 10.37
CA GLN A 241 12.91 -1.80 9.27
C GLN A 241 12.93 -2.48 7.91
N GLU A 242 13.42 -3.72 7.83
CA GLU A 242 13.43 -4.50 6.59
C GLU A 242 12.00 -4.81 6.12
N TYR A 243 11.13 -5.24 7.04
CA TYR A 243 9.70 -5.44 6.76
C TYR A 243 9.04 -4.17 6.23
N LYS A 244 9.28 -3.02 6.87
CA LYS A 244 8.76 -1.71 6.40
C LYS A 244 9.27 -1.35 5.01
N ARG A 245 10.53 -1.67 4.66
CA ARG A 245 11.07 -1.46 3.31
C ARG A 245 10.37 -2.36 2.30
N ILE A 246 10.14 -3.63 2.61
CA ILE A 246 9.43 -4.57 1.74
C ILE A 246 8.00 -4.09 1.49
N CYS A 247 7.26 -3.68 2.53
CA CYS A 247 5.92 -3.12 2.38
C CYS A 247 5.93 -1.90 1.45
N LYS A 248 6.84 -0.95 1.69
CA LYS A 248 6.95 0.27 0.89
C LYS A 248 7.29 -0.05 -0.56
N MET A 249 8.24 -0.95 -0.80
CA MET A 249 8.58 -1.41 -2.15
C MET A 249 7.36 -2.04 -2.82
N LEU A 250 6.63 -2.92 -2.12
CA LEU A 250 5.50 -3.63 -2.70
C LEU A 250 4.34 -2.69 -3.07
N SER A 251 4.01 -1.73 -2.20
CA SER A 251 2.99 -0.71 -2.49
C SER A 251 3.39 0.17 -3.69
N ILE A 252 4.66 0.57 -3.78
CA ILE A 252 5.18 1.34 -4.91
C ILE A 252 5.14 0.52 -6.20
N CYS A 253 5.52 -0.76 -6.13
CA CYS A 253 5.49 -1.68 -7.26
C CYS A 253 4.08 -1.83 -7.82
N ILE A 254 3.08 -2.08 -6.97
CA ILE A 254 1.68 -2.20 -7.38
C ILE A 254 1.19 -0.91 -8.05
N ALA A 255 1.46 0.26 -7.45
CA ALA A 255 1.06 1.54 -8.00
C ALA A 255 1.72 1.83 -9.36
N HIS A 256 3.01 1.50 -9.50
CA HIS A 256 3.75 1.68 -10.74
C HIS A 256 3.26 0.73 -11.83
N THR A 257 3.07 -0.55 -11.48
CA THR A 257 2.66 -1.58 -12.42
C THR A 257 1.22 -1.42 -12.89
N ALA A 258 0.31 -0.93 -12.03
CA ALA A 258 -1.04 -0.56 -12.46
C ALA A 258 -1.01 0.53 -13.54
N ASN A 259 -0.14 1.54 -13.40
CA ASN A 259 0.01 2.56 -14.44
C ASN A 259 0.56 2.02 -15.77
N VAL A 260 1.43 1.01 -15.74
CA VAL A 260 1.99 0.39 -16.97
C VAL A 260 0.97 -0.50 -17.69
N GLY A 261 -0.02 -1.04 -16.96
CA GLY A 261 -1.06 -1.89 -17.56
C GLY A 261 -2.09 -1.12 -18.39
N GLY A 262 -2.44 0.11 -18.02
CA GLY A 262 -3.48 0.86 -18.73
C GLY A 262 -3.08 1.25 -20.16
N ILE A 263 -3.82 0.78 -21.17
CA ILE A 263 -3.65 1.13 -22.60
C ILE A 263 -3.88 2.64 -22.85
N ALA A 264 -4.52 3.35 -21.91
CA ALA A 264 -4.81 4.79 -21.96
C ALA A 264 -3.76 5.66 -21.21
N SER A 265 -2.48 5.31 -21.30
CA SER A 265 -1.40 5.96 -20.55
C SER A 265 -1.15 7.42 -20.98
N LEU A 266 -1.92 8.36 -20.44
CA LEU A 266 -1.46 9.72 -20.14
C LEU A 266 -2.04 10.23 -18.81
N THR A 267 -1.13 10.58 -17.89
CA THR A 267 -1.28 11.33 -16.61
C THR A 267 -1.68 10.57 -15.33
N GLY A 268 -0.68 10.05 -14.60
CA GLY A 268 0.06 10.86 -13.61
C GLY A 268 -0.37 10.87 -12.13
N THR A 269 -1.61 10.56 -11.74
CA THR A 269 -2.05 10.87 -10.34
C THR A 269 -2.88 9.80 -9.62
N ASN A 270 -3.54 8.90 -10.34
CA ASN A 270 -4.60 8.05 -9.79
C ASN A 270 -4.20 7.07 -8.66
N PRO A 271 -3.10 6.29 -8.76
CA PRO A 271 -2.70 5.37 -7.67
C PRO A 271 -2.21 6.08 -6.40
N ASN A 272 -1.61 7.27 -6.53
CA ASN A 272 -1.06 8.02 -5.40
C ASN A 272 -2.14 8.50 -4.42
N VAL A 273 -3.37 8.72 -4.90
CA VAL A 273 -4.50 9.12 -4.04
C VAL A 273 -4.85 8.01 -3.05
N ILE A 274 -4.75 6.75 -3.47
CA ILE A 274 -5.02 5.60 -2.62
C ILE A 274 -3.93 5.43 -1.58
N LEU A 275 -2.67 5.62 -1.98
CA LEU A 275 -1.54 5.60 -1.05
C LEU A 275 -1.67 6.72 0.00
N LYS A 276 -2.14 7.91 -0.39
CA LYS A 276 -2.44 8.99 0.56
C LYS A 276 -3.55 8.61 1.53
N GLY A 277 -4.63 7.99 1.06
CA GLY A 277 -5.72 7.49 1.91
C GLY A 277 -5.35 6.32 2.82
N GLN A 278 -4.17 5.72 2.65
CA GLN A 278 -3.63 4.68 3.53
C GLN A 278 -2.52 5.19 4.46
N SER A 279 -2.00 6.41 4.22
CA SER A 279 -0.97 7.05 5.04
C SER A 279 -1.52 8.01 6.09
N ASP A 280 -2.79 8.42 5.96
CA ASP A 280 -3.58 9.13 6.97
C ASP A 280 -4.24 8.11 7.92
#